data_AF-A0A9E4MLB4-F1
#
_entry.id   AF-A0A9E4MLB4-F1
#
_cell.length_a   1.000
_cell.length_b   1.000
_cell.length_c   1.000
_cell.angle_alpha   90.00
_cell.angle_beta   90.00
_cell.angle_gamma   90.00
#
_symmetry.space_group_name_H-M   'P 1'
#
loop_
_entity.id
_entity.type
_entity.pdbx_description
1 polymer ?
#
loop_
_entity_poly.entity_id
_entity_poly.type
_entity_poly.pdbx_seq_one_letter_code
_entity_poly.pdbx_strand_id
1 'polypeptide(L)'
;MKNFLKLIQKTSSPSPVVNQHELSDRIRENAVYDLESLCADFQHMQMLVQSVQRNYQAVLEENKRLKSTLKDLVNNCYCWPGNRCDRCQRIVNLLLRENTEEQSKPVSDHQEILEKLRKRQSQIKA
;
A
#
# COMPACT_ATOMS: atom_id res chain seq x y z
N MET A 1 -26.50 61.36 40.44
CA MET A 1 -25.83 60.04 40.56
C MET A 1 -26.59 58.93 39.81
N LYS A 2 -26.81 59.03 38.50
CA LYS A 2 -27.55 58.00 37.72
C LYS A 2 -26.74 57.32 36.62
N ASN A 3 -25.52 57.80 36.35
CA ASN A 3 -24.74 57.36 35.18
C ASN A 3 -23.47 56.56 35.54
N PHE A 4 -23.02 56.54 36.80
CA PHE A 4 -21.85 55.74 37.21
C PHE A 4 -22.20 54.28 37.54
N LEU A 5 -23.44 53.99 37.94
CA LEU A 5 -23.89 52.61 38.21
C LEU A 5 -24.16 51.80 36.93
N LYS A 6 -24.29 52.45 35.76
CA LYS A 6 -24.46 51.76 34.48
C LYS A 6 -23.18 51.19 33.88
N LEU A 7 -22.01 51.56 34.42
CA LEU A 7 -20.71 51.06 33.94
C LEU A 7 -20.23 49.82 34.68
N ILE A 8 -20.73 49.54 35.88
CA ILE A 8 -20.39 48.32 36.65
C ILE A 8 -21.24 47.12 36.18
N GLN A 9 -22.41 47.38 35.58
CA GLN A 9 -23.34 46.35 35.11
C GLN A 9 -22.97 45.71 33.75
N LYS A 10 -21.89 46.15 33.09
CA LYS A 10 -21.57 45.74 31.72
C LYS A 10 -20.20 45.07 31.54
N THR A 11 -19.55 44.65 32.61
CA THR A 11 -18.26 43.93 32.55
C THR A 11 -18.30 42.50 33.08
N SER A 12 -19.45 41.99 33.53
CA SER A 12 -19.65 40.55 33.66
C SER A 12 -20.07 39.95 32.33
N SER A 13 -19.24 40.09 31.29
CA SER A 13 -19.22 39.04 30.27
C SER A 13 -18.61 37.85 30.99
N PRO A 14 -19.33 36.73 31.20
CA PRO A 14 -18.60 35.50 31.44
C PRO A 14 -17.64 35.38 30.24
N SER A 15 -16.34 35.23 30.50
CA SER A 15 -15.49 34.64 29.47
C SER A 15 -16.24 33.43 28.93
N PRO A 16 -16.21 33.12 27.63
CA PRO A 16 -16.68 31.82 27.20
C PRO A 16 -15.70 30.85 27.85
N VAL A 17 -16.03 30.36 29.04
CA VAL A 17 -15.50 29.12 29.57
C VAL A 17 -16.09 28.12 28.61
N VAL A 18 -15.43 27.96 27.46
CA VAL A 18 -15.62 26.80 26.61
C VAL A 18 -15.46 25.66 27.59
N ASN A 19 -16.57 24.97 27.84
CA ASN A 19 -16.62 23.94 28.86
C ASN A 19 -15.54 22.93 28.48
N GLN A 20 -14.43 22.90 29.21
CA GLN A 20 -13.24 22.14 28.79
C GLN A 20 -13.58 20.67 28.56
N HIS A 21 -14.60 20.17 29.26
CA HIS A 21 -15.22 18.87 29.04
C HIS A 21 -15.87 18.75 27.66
N GLU A 22 -16.72 19.70 27.25
CA GLU A 22 -17.36 19.70 25.93
C GLU A 22 -16.35 19.81 24.79
N LEU A 23 -15.30 20.62 24.96
CA LEU A 23 -14.20 20.67 23.99
C LEU A 23 -13.43 19.34 23.93
N SER A 24 -13.14 18.74 25.07
CA SER A 24 -12.48 17.43 25.17
C SER A 24 -13.31 16.33 24.51
N ASP A 25 -14.63 16.34 24.73
CA ASP A 25 -15.55 15.35 24.15
C ASP A 25 -15.61 15.49 22.63
N ARG A 26 -15.70 16.72 22.11
CA ARG A 26 -15.67 16.98 20.66
C ARG A 26 -14.34 16.59 20.02
N ILE A 27 -13.21 16.85 20.69
CA ILE A 27 -11.89 16.42 20.21
C ILE A 27 -11.83 14.90 20.15
N ARG A 28 -12.35 14.22 21.18
CA ARG A 28 -12.35 12.76 21.24
C ARG A 28 -13.24 12.15 20.16
N GLU A 29 -14.44 12.68 19.94
CA GLU A 29 -15.34 12.21 18.87
C GLU A 29 -14.71 12.39 17.48
N ASN A 30 -14.15 13.57 17.20
CA ASN A 30 -13.46 13.81 15.92
C ASN A 30 -12.26 12.88 15.74
N ALA A 31 -11.45 12.67 16.79
CA ALA A 31 -10.30 11.78 16.72
C ALA A 31 -10.73 10.31 16.48
N VAL A 32 -11.84 9.86 17.09
CA VAL A 32 -12.39 8.52 16.84
C VAL A 32 -12.84 8.41 15.39
N TYR A 33 -13.57 9.41 14.87
CA TYR A 33 -14.00 9.43 13.48
C TYR A 33 -12.81 9.40 12.49
N ASP A 34 -11.79 10.21 12.73
CA ASP A 34 -10.59 10.25 11.91
C ASP A 34 -9.84 8.90 11.92
N LEU A 35 -9.77 8.25 13.08
CA LEU A 35 -9.16 6.92 13.22
C LEU A 35 -9.98 5.84 12.49
N GLU A 36 -11.31 5.90 12.56
CA GLU A 36 -12.19 4.98 11.84
C GLU A 36 -12.07 5.15 10.33
N SER A 37 -12.04 6.40 9.85
CA SER A 37 -11.81 6.73 8.44
C SER A 37 -10.44 6.19 7.98
N LEU A 38 -9.39 6.43 8.77
CA LEU A 38 -8.05 5.94 8.45
C LEU A 38 -7.99 4.40 8.43
N CYS A 39 -8.71 3.73 9.33
CA CYS A 39 -8.81 2.26 9.31
C CYS A 39 -9.49 1.75 8.04
N ALA A 40 -10.57 2.41 7.59
CA ALA A 40 -11.23 2.07 6.33
C ALA A 40 -10.29 2.26 5.13
N ASP A 41 -9.52 3.35 5.11
CA ASP A 41 -8.53 3.61 4.07
C ASP A 41 -7.44 2.54 4.03
N PHE A 42 -6.92 2.11 5.19
CA PHE A 42 -5.94 1.03 5.24
C PHE A 42 -6.49 -0.30 4.74
N GLN A 43 -7.74 -0.64 5.09
CA GLN A 43 -8.40 -1.84 4.57
C GLN A 43 -8.56 -1.77 3.05
N HIS A 44 -8.95 -0.61 2.53
CA HIS A 44 -9.07 -0.39 1.09
C HIS A 44 -7.71 -0.52 0.37
N MET A 45 -6.66 0.12 0.90
CA MET A 45 -5.31 -0.03 0.36
C MET A 45 -4.83 -1.48 0.38
N GLN A 46 -5.13 -2.23 1.44
CA GLN A 46 -4.79 -3.65 1.52
C GLN A 46 -5.47 -4.47 0.41
N MET A 47 -6.75 -4.21 0.14
CA MET A 47 -7.48 -4.87 -0.97
C MET A 47 -6.86 -4.52 -2.33
N LEU A 48 -6.48 -3.27 -2.54
CA LEU A 48 -5.82 -2.83 -3.78
C LEU A 48 -4.48 -3.54 -3.97
N VAL A 49 -3.65 -3.62 -2.93
CA VAL A 49 -2.36 -4.34 -2.97
C VAL A 49 -2.58 -5.81 -3.34
N GLN A 50 -3.53 -6.48 -2.70
CA GLN A 50 -3.86 -7.88 -3.03
C GLN A 50 -4.36 -8.05 -4.46
N SER A 51 -5.13 -7.09 -4.99
CA SER A 51 -5.58 -7.09 -6.37
C SER A 51 -4.41 -6.97 -7.35
N VAL A 52 -3.52 -5.99 -7.11
CA VAL A 52 -2.31 -5.79 -7.93
C VAL A 52 -1.42 -7.02 -7.90
N GLN A 53 -1.20 -7.62 -6.71
CA GLN A 53 -0.41 -8.85 -6.58
C GLN A 53 -1.00 -10.01 -7.39
N ARG A 54 -2.31 -10.24 -7.31
CA ARG A 54 -2.99 -11.29 -8.10
C ARG A 54 -2.87 -11.04 -9.60
N ASN A 55 -3.09 -9.81 -10.04
CA ASN A 55 -3.00 -9.45 -11.45
C ASN A 55 -1.56 -9.60 -11.97
N TYR A 56 -0.58 -9.16 -11.20
CA TYR A 56 0.83 -9.30 -11.54
C TYR A 56 1.23 -10.78 -11.67
N GLN A 57 0.79 -11.62 -10.72
CA GLN A 57 1.02 -13.06 -10.77
C GLN A 57 0.40 -13.70 -12.03
N ALA A 58 -0.83 -13.33 -12.38
CA ALA A 58 -1.48 -13.82 -13.60
C ALA A 58 -0.72 -13.41 -14.87
N VAL A 59 -0.20 -12.17 -14.91
CA VAL A 59 0.65 -11.69 -16.04
C VAL A 59 1.95 -12.48 -16.13
N LEU A 60 2.59 -12.79 -14.99
CA LEU A 60 3.80 -13.61 -14.96
C LEU A 60 3.55 -15.03 -15.46
N GLU A 61 2.44 -15.65 -15.04
CA GLU A 61 2.04 -16.98 -15.49
C GLU A 61 1.77 -17.01 -17.00
N GLU A 62 1.06 -16.01 -17.51
CA GLU A 62 0.79 -15.88 -18.94
C GLU A 62 2.06 -15.62 -19.74
N ASN A 63 2.96 -14.78 -19.24
CA ASN A 63 4.26 -14.54 -19.86
C ASN A 63 5.07 -15.84 -19.96
N LYS A 64 5.10 -16.64 -18.88
CA LYS A 64 5.75 -17.96 -18.87
C LYS A 64 5.12 -18.91 -19.89
N ARG A 65 3.79 -18.94 -19.98
CA ARG A 65 3.05 -19.74 -20.96
C ARG A 65 3.41 -19.35 -22.39
N LEU A 66 3.36 -18.05 -22.71
CA LEU A 66 3.70 -17.52 -24.04
C LEU A 66 5.15 -17.82 -24.42
N LYS A 67 6.09 -17.70 -23.48
CA LYS A 67 7.50 -18.08 -23.69
C LYS A 67 7.64 -19.56 -24.04
N SER A 68 6.94 -20.44 -23.33
CA SER A 68 6.92 -21.88 -23.65
C SER A 68 6.36 -22.13 -25.04
N THR A 69 5.20 -21.56 -25.36
CA THR A 69 4.58 -21.69 -26.68
C THR A 69 5.50 -21.20 -27.79
N LEU A 70 6.18 -20.07 -27.60
CA LEU A 70 7.14 -19.54 -28.57
C LEU A 70 8.33 -20.48 -28.77
N LYS A 71 8.85 -21.07 -27.69
CA LYS A 71 9.92 -22.07 -27.76
C LYS A 71 9.47 -23.31 -28.54
N ASP A 72 8.25 -23.78 -28.32
CA ASP A 72 7.68 -24.93 -29.03
C ASP A 72 7.50 -24.64 -30.53
N LEU A 73 6.99 -23.45 -30.88
CA LEU A 73 6.90 -23.00 -32.27
C LEU A 73 8.27 -22.93 -32.94
N VAL A 74 9.29 -22.44 -32.24
CA VAL A 74 10.66 -22.37 -32.74
C VAL A 74 11.29 -23.76 -32.89
N ASN A 75 10.91 -24.74 -32.06
CA ASN A 75 11.36 -26.13 -32.22
C ASN A 75 10.65 -26.86 -33.36
N ASN A 76 9.40 -26.51 -33.62
CA ASN A 76 8.61 -27.06 -34.74
C ASN A 76 8.86 -26.32 -36.06
N CYS A 77 9.66 -25.26 -36.04
CA CYS A 77 10.23 -24.74 -37.27
C CYS A 77 11.13 -25.82 -37.88
N TYR A 78 11.02 -26.04 -39.20
CA TYR A 78 11.92 -26.91 -40.00
C TYR A 78 13.40 -26.45 -40.00
N CYS A 79 13.76 -25.52 -39.14
CA CYS A 79 15.08 -24.98 -38.94
C CYS A 79 15.75 -25.70 -37.77
N TRP A 80 16.64 -26.62 -38.11
CA TRP A 80 17.26 -27.60 -37.21
C TRP A 80 18.25 -26.93 -36.23
N PRO A 81 18.49 -27.51 -35.04
CA PRO A 81 19.60 -27.10 -34.17
C PRO A 81 20.92 -27.17 -34.95
N GLY A 82 21.60 -26.03 -35.15
CA GLY A 82 22.80 -25.90 -35.98
C GLY A 82 22.58 -25.23 -37.34
N ASN A 83 21.34 -25.15 -37.83
CA ASN A 83 20.92 -24.39 -39.02
C ASN A 83 19.60 -23.64 -38.76
N ARG A 84 19.49 -23.01 -37.59
CA ARG A 84 18.33 -22.19 -37.25
C ARG A 84 18.39 -20.90 -38.08
N CYS A 85 17.26 -20.46 -38.62
CA CYS A 85 17.23 -19.16 -39.30
C CYS A 85 17.49 -18.03 -38.30
N ASP A 86 18.02 -16.90 -38.77
CA ASP A 86 18.39 -15.74 -37.95
C ASP A 86 17.26 -15.23 -37.05
N ARG A 87 16.02 -15.42 -37.47
CA ARG A 87 14.83 -15.06 -36.68
C ARG A 87 14.66 -15.99 -35.47
N CYS A 88 14.77 -17.30 -35.66
CA CYS A 88 14.68 -18.29 -34.57
C CYS A 88 15.89 -18.20 -33.63
N GLN A 89 17.09 -17.94 -34.16
CA GLN A 89 18.30 -17.73 -33.35
C GLN A 89 18.11 -16.53 -32.39
N ARG A 90 17.60 -15.40 -32.90
CA ARG A 90 17.33 -14.21 -32.09
C ARG A 90 16.29 -14.46 -30.99
N ILE A 91 15.21 -15.16 -31.32
CA ILE A 91 14.15 -15.50 -30.35
C ILE A 91 14.72 -16.37 -29.22
N VAL A 92 15.48 -17.41 -29.54
CA VAL A 92 16.09 -18.29 -28.52
C VAL A 92 17.05 -17.51 -27.62
N ASN A 93 17.88 -16.64 -28.19
CA ASN A 93 18.82 -15.83 -27.42
C ASN A 93 18.12 -14.85 -26.46
N LEU A 94 17.00 -14.25 -26.88
CA LEU A 94 16.20 -13.38 -26.02
C LEU A 94 15.57 -14.17 -24.86
N LEU A 95 15.02 -15.36 -25.14
CA LEU A 95 14.45 -16.24 -24.12
C LEU A 95 15.48 -16.76 -23.11
N LEU A 96 16.76 -16.88 -23.52
CA LEU A 96 17.85 -17.34 -22.64
C LEU A 96 18.44 -16.23 -21.76
N ARG A 97 18.49 -14.98 -22.24
CA ARG A 97 19.04 -13.82 -21.48
C ARG A 97 18.26 -13.49 -20.20
N GLU A 98 16.96 -13.72 -20.18
CA GLU A 98 16.12 -13.36 -19.03
C GLU A 98 16.19 -14.36 -17.86
N ASN A 99 16.79 -15.55 -18.01
CA ASN A 99 17.03 -16.44 -16.86
C ASN A 99 18.13 -15.92 -15.92
N THR A 100 18.84 -14.85 -16.32
CA THR A 100 19.93 -14.21 -15.57
C THR A 100 19.55 -12.88 -14.92
N GLU A 101 18.41 -12.28 -15.28
CA GLU A 101 17.95 -11.03 -14.66
C GLU A 101 17.12 -11.35 -13.42
N GLU A 102 17.84 -11.36 -12.29
CA GLU A 102 17.40 -11.07 -10.94
C GLU A 102 16.03 -11.61 -10.52
N GLN A 103 16.08 -12.71 -9.76
CA GLN A 103 15.15 -12.91 -8.64
C GLN A 103 15.23 -11.68 -7.72
N SER A 104 14.53 -10.60 -8.06
CA SER A 104 14.21 -9.56 -7.10
C SER A 104 13.45 -10.24 -5.98
N LYS A 105 14.11 -10.42 -4.83
CA LYS A 105 13.51 -11.02 -3.63
C LYS A 105 12.26 -10.20 -3.31
N PRO A 106 11.04 -10.73 -3.53
CA PRO A 106 9.88 -9.97 -3.18
C PRO A 106 9.77 -10.02 -1.66
N VAL A 107 9.80 -8.85 -1.03
CA VAL A 107 9.06 -8.62 0.22
C VAL A 107 9.60 -9.39 1.44
N SER A 108 10.91 -9.34 1.69
CA SER A 108 11.46 -9.66 3.03
C SER A 108 11.07 -8.60 4.07
N ASP A 109 10.84 -7.36 3.63
CA ASP A 109 10.73 -6.21 4.52
C ASP A 109 9.36 -6.13 5.21
N HIS A 110 8.28 -6.66 4.61
CA HIS A 110 6.95 -6.56 5.21
C HIS A 110 6.79 -7.45 6.46
N GLN A 111 7.37 -8.66 6.45
CA GLN A 111 7.39 -9.51 7.65
C GLN A 111 8.24 -8.88 8.75
N GLU A 112 9.38 -8.27 8.41
CA GLU A 112 10.24 -7.58 9.36
C GLU A 112 9.56 -6.33 9.97
N ILE A 113 8.81 -5.58 9.17
CA ILE A 113 8.04 -4.42 9.65
C ILE A 113 6.91 -4.87 10.59
N LEU A 114 6.17 -5.94 10.25
CA LEU A 114 5.11 -6.50 11.11
C LEU A 114 5.67 -7.03 12.44
N GLU A 115 6.82 -7.70 12.41
CA GLU A 115 7.57 -8.15 13.60
C GLU A 115 7.95 -6.97 14.50
N LYS A 116 8.51 -5.90 13.91
CA LYS A 116 8.87 -4.67 14.64
C LYS A 116 7.65 -3.98 15.26
N LEU A 117 6.52 -3.95 14.56
CA LEU A 117 5.27 -3.38 15.07
C LEU A 117 4.67 -4.21 16.22
N ARG A 118 4.69 -5.55 16.14
CA ARG A 118 4.27 -6.42 17.24
C ARG A 118 5.12 -6.23 18.49
N LYS A 119 6.45 -6.17 18.34
CA LYS A 119 7.37 -5.92 19.47
C LYS A 119 7.08 -4.59 20.17
N ARG A 120 6.78 -3.54 19.41
CA ARG A 120 6.42 -2.23 19.97
C ARG A 120 5.08 -2.27 20.72
N GLN A 121 4.08 -2.98 20.20
CA GLN A 121 2.81 -3.15 20.91
C GLN A 121 2.93 -3.93 22.22
N SER A 122 3.81 -4.94 22.30
CA SER A 122 4.04 -5.67 23.56
C SER A 122 4.76 -4.84 24.62
N GLN A 123 5.59 -3.87 24.23
CA GLN A 123 6.31 -3.00 25.15
C GLN A 123 5.45 -1.88 25.75
N ILE A 124 4.33 -1.54 25.11
CA ILE A 124 3.38 -0.53 25.60
C ILE A 124 2.38 -1.11 26.62
N LYS A 125 2.26 -2.46 26.67
CA LYS A 125 1.37 -3.19 27.59
C LYS A 125 2.06 -3.69 28.86
N ALA A 126 3.34 -3.39 29.05
CA ALA A 126 4.14 -3.71 30.24
C ALA A 126 4.40 -2.42 31.03
#